data_AF-A0A8J6TRK6-F1
#
_entry.id   AF-A0A8J6TRK6-F1
#
_cell.length_a   1.000
_cell.length_b   1.000
_cell.length_c   1.000
_cell.angle_alpha   90.00
_cell.angle_beta   90.00
_cell.angle_gamma   90.00
#
_symmetry.space_group_name_H-M   'P 1'
#
loop_
_entity.id
_entity.type
_entity.pdbx_description
1 polymer ?
#
loop_
_entity_poly.entity_id
_entity_poly.type
_entity_poly.pdbx_seq_one_letter_code
_entity_poly.pdbx_strand_id
1 'polypeptide(L)' 'MAVIDHEGYINIVDRKKDVIISGGENIYSTEVEYALYEHPAILECAVIGVPDDTWGEAVYQREVLV' A
#
# COMPACT_ATOMS: atom_id res chain seq x y z
N MET A 1 -8.91 3.62 8.45
CA MET A 1 -8.83 4.89 9.20
C MET A 1 -8.96 6.02 8.19
N ALA A 2 -9.84 6.97 8.46
CA ALA A 2 -10.08 8.12 7.60
C ALA A 2 -10.27 9.35 8.48
N VAL A 3 -9.80 10.51 8.03
CA VAL A 3 -9.98 11.80 8.71
C VAL A 3 -10.80 12.69 7.79
N ILE A 4 -11.78 13.40 8.37
CA ILE A 4 -12.57 14.40 7.66
C ILE A 4 -11.96 15.76 7.95
N ASP A 5 -11.67 16.53 6.90
CA ASP A 5 -11.18 17.89 7.07
C ASP A 5 -12.31 18.90 7.29
N HIS A 6 -11.93 20.15 7.55
CA HIS A 6 -12.83 21.27 7.80
C HIS A 6 -13.72 21.66 6.61
N GLU A 7 -13.39 21.20 5.40
CA GLU A 7 -14.15 21.44 4.17
C GLU A 7 -15.10 20.27 3.83
N GLY A 8 -15.06 19.21 4.64
CA GLY A 8 -15.93 18.05 4.51
C GLY A 8 -15.39 16.96 3.57
N TYR A 9 -14.14 17.06 3.12
CA TYR A 9 -13.50 16.01 2.34
C TYR A 9 -13.00 14.88 3.24
N ILE A 10 -13.14 13.65 2.74
CA ILE A 10 -12.71 12.44 3.44
C ILE A 10 -11.30 12.10 2.95
N ASN A 11 -10.32 12.24 3.82
CA ASN A 11 -8.95 11.82 3.59
C ASN A 11 -8.76 10.41 4.15
N ILE A 12 -8.53 9.44 3.27
CA ILE A 12 -8.20 8.07 3.67
C ILE A 12 -6.76 8.09 4.16
N VAL A 13 -6.57 8.01 5.49
CA VAL A 13 -5.24 8.18 6.10
C VAL A 13 -4.48 6.87 6.26
N ASP A 14 -5.16 5.73 6.51
CA ASP A 14 -4.51 4.42 6.55
C ASP A 14 -5.50 3.28 6.85
N ARG A 15 -5.10 2.00 6.83
CA ARG A 15 -5.85 0.90 7.48
C ARG A 15 -5.24 0.65 8.87
N LYS A 16 -5.95 -0.10 9.74
CA LYS A 16 -5.50 -0.31 11.14
C LYS A 16 -4.25 -1.21 11.23
N LYS A 17 -3.86 -1.85 10.13
CA LYS A 17 -2.68 -2.71 10.03
C LYS A 17 -2.30 -2.78 8.54
N ASP A 18 -1.29 -2.00 8.15
CA ASP A 18 -0.67 -1.99 6.82
C ASP A 18 0.75 -2.54 6.90
N VAL A 19 0.86 -3.74 7.48
CA VAL A 19 2.09 -4.51 7.52
C VAL A 19 1.82 -5.83 6.83
N ILE A 20 2.48 -6.04 5.70
CA ILE A 20 2.53 -7.32 5.00
C ILE A 20 3.63 -8.14 5.69
N ILE A 21 3.27 -9.30 6.23
CA ILE A 21 4.24 -10.16 6.91
C ILE A 21 4.70 -11.23 5.92
N SER A 22 5.81 -10.95 5.24
CA SER A 22 6.41 -11.85 4.26
C SER A 22 7.61 -12.56 4.86
N GLY A 23 7.52 -13.87 5.07
CA GLY A 23 8.64 -14.67 5.56
C GLY A 23 9.11 -14.37 6.97
N GLY A 24 8.31 -13.66 7.76
CA GLY A 24 8.69 -13.15 9.08
C GLY A 24 9.22 -11.71 9.07
N GLU A 25 9.32 -11.07 7.90
CA GLU A 25 9.67 -9.66 7.76
C GLU A 25 8.42 -8.79 7.69
N ASN A 26 8.47 -7.61 8.33
CA ASN A 26 7.39 -6.64 8.30
C ASN A 26 7.63 -5.66 7.14
N ILE A 27 6.76 -5.71 6.13
CA ILE A 27 6.82 -4.82 4.97
C ILE A 27 5.68 -3.80 5.08
N TYR A 28 6.03 -2.51 5.10
CA TYR A 28 5.05 -1.42 5.09
C TYR A 28 4.64 -1.11 3.65
N SER A 29 3.37 -1.30 3.31
CA SER A 29 2.85 -1.07 1.95
C SER A 29 3.09 0.37 1.48
N THR A 30 2.98 1.34 2.38
CA THR A 30 3.24 2.76 2.11
C THR A 30 4.67 3.03 1.65
N GLU A 31 5.69 2.37 2.22
CA GLU A 31 7.08 2.55 1.78
C GLU A 31 7.28 2.03 0.34
N VAL A 32 6.64 0.91 0.01
CA VAL A 32 6.68 0.34 -1.35
C VAL A 32 5.95 1.24 -2.34
N GLU A 33 4.79 1.78 -1.95
CA GLU A 33 4.04 2.75 -2.76
C GLU A 33 4.84 4.02 -3.02
N TYR A 34 5.48 4.59 -1.99
CA TYR A 34 6.35 5.76 -2.15
C TYR A 34 7.48 5.51 -3.15
N ALA A 35 8.14 4.34 -3.08
CA ALA A 35 9.18 3.97 -4.04
C ALA A 35 8.62 3.81 -5.47
N LEU A 36 7.41 3.29 -5.63
CA LEU A 36 6.74 3.21 -6.93
C LEU A 36 6.38 4.60 -7.49
N TYR A 37 5.94 5.53 -6.63
CA TYR A 37 5.62 6.90 -7.05
C TYR A 37 6.82 7.71 -7.56
N GLU A 38 8.06 7.29 -7.28
CA GLU A 38 9.24 7.89 -7.92
C GLU A 38 9.32 7.58 -9.43
N HIS A 39 8.59 6.57 -9.91
CA HIS A 39 8.59 6.19 -11.31
C HIS A 39 7.62 7.07 -12.13
N PRO A 40 8.08 7.80 -13.17
CA PRO A 40 7.29 8.82 -13.87
C PRO A 40 6.11 8.27 -14.68
N ALA A 41 6.02 6.96 -14.89
CA ALA A 41 4.90 6.31 -15.58
C ALA A 41 3.76 5.89 -14.63
N ILE A 42 3.92 6.04 -13.31
CA ILE A 42 2.94 5.61 -12.31
C ILE A 42 2.10 6.81 -11.91
N LEU A 43 0.79 6.73 -12.19
CA LEU A 43 -0.18 7.74 -11.79
C LEU A 43 -0.70 7.47 -10.38
N GLU A 44 -1.10 6.22 -10.15
CA GLU A 44 -1.58 5.70 -8.87
C GLU A 44 -1.06 4.27 -8.70
N CYS A 45 -0.68 3.92 -7.48
CA CYS A 45 -0.35 2.54 -7.12
C CYS A 45 -0.98 2.16 -5.78
N ALA A 46 -1.31 0.88 -5.65
CA ALA A 46 -1.74 0.28 -4.40
C ALA A 46 -0.95 -1.00 -4.16
N VAL A 47 -0.41 -1.16 -2.94
CA VAL A 47 0.36 -2.33 -2.52
C VAL A 47 -0.41 -3.07 -1.43
N ILE A 48 -0.61 -4.37 -1.62
CA ILE A 48 -1.35 -5.23 -0.70
C ILE A 48 -0.60 -6.54 -0.46
N GLY A 49 -0.82 -7.13 0.72
CA GLY A 49 -0.41 -8.51 1.00
C GLY A 49 -1.41 -9.49 0.39
N VAL A 50 -0.93 -10.53 -0.27
CA VAL A 50 -1.73 -11.67 -0.75
C VAL A 50 -1.22 -12.95 -0.10
N PRO A 51 -2.09 -13.95 0.17
CA PRO A 51 -1.63 -15.22 0.74
C PRO A 51 -0.59 -15.91 -0.16
N ASP A 52 0.49 -16.41 0.43
CA ASP A 52 1.58 -17.10 -0.26
C ASP A 52 2.02 -18.36 0.50
N ASP A 53 2.17 -19.48 -0.22
CA ASP A 53 2.49 -20.78 0.37
C ASP A 53 3.91 -20.88 0.94
N THR A 54 4.83 -20.01 0.50
CA THR A 54 6.24 -19.98 0.93
C THR A 54 6.46 -18.97 2.06
N TRP A 55 5.81 -17.82 1.97
CA TRP A 55 6.09 -16.67 2.82
C TRP A 55 4.96 -16.30 3.79
N GLY A 56 3.81 -16.97 3.71
CA GLY A 56 2.58 -16.61 4.43
C GLY A 56 1.83 -15.50 3.71
N GLU A 57 2.47 -14.34 3.53
CA GLU A 57 1.97 -13.23 2.69
C GLU A 57 3.05 -12.77 1.70
N ALA A 58 2.69 -12.60 0.42
CA ALA A 58 3.54 -11.98 -0.59
C ALA A 58 3.07 -10.55 -0.89
N VAL A 59 4.02 -9.69 -1.26
CA VAL A 59 3.72 -8.31 -1.71
C VAL A 59 3.16 -8.38 -3.13
N TYR A 60 1.94 -7.90 -3.31
CA TYR A 60 1.30 -7.73 -4.60
C TYR A 60 1.03 -6.24 -4.83
N GLN A 61 1.44 -5.75 -6.00
CA GLN A 61 1.19 -4.37 -6.41
C GLN A 61 0.21 -4.34 -7.59
N ARG A 62 -0.59 -3.28 -7.64
CA ARG A 62 -1.38 -2.93 -8.82
C ARG A 62 -1.21 -1.45 -9.11
N GLU A 63 -0.68 -1.16 -10.29
CA GLU A 63 -0.45 0.18 -10.81
C GLU A 63 -1.48 0.61 -11.86
N VAL A 64 -1.76 1.91 -11.88
CA VAL A 64 -2.44 2.60 -12.98
C VAL A 64 -1.41 3.46 -13.69
N LEU A 65 -1.21 3.18 -14.98
CA LEU A 65 -0.25 3.88 -15.83
C LEU A 65 -0.91 5.04 -16.57
N VAL A 66 -0.12 6.09 -16.84
CA VAL A 66 -0.48 7.25 -17.70
C VAL A 66 -0.35 6.97 -19.18
#